data_AF-A0A0U5E6R2-F1
#
_entry.id   AF-A0A0U5E6R2-F1
#
_cell.length_a   1.000
_cell.length_b   1.000
_cell.length_c   1.000
_cell.angle_alpha   90.00
_cell.angle_beta   90.00
_cell.angle_gamma   90.00
#
_symmetry.space_group_name_H-M   'P 1'
#
loop_
_entity.id
_entity.type
_entity.pdbx_description
1 polymer ?
#
loop_
_entity_poly.entity_id
_entity_poly.type
_entity_poly.pdbx_seq_one_letter_code
_entity_poly.pdbx_strand_id
1 'polypeptide(L)'
;MERFDALIAGQSGSSLAEFWERGREESLLVGEQGIRRLDHRKLVPHLEQLLTLMVPQSLTALREQGRLFGLDLNNYYDVLADIDRRIAAQSARITREVSEDLCLDGVSDSAVRIRSRIGELEFWPDLGAFIAAFQAWRADDFSGLPGEDYIGSLRRALDIIGRSALSGGVAGLLEIELRLREGHSDLVIRTDRQLNESSSHGMAYLILCKFLLAFTRLLRGGAPVTIHWPIDELGTLHHQNVKKIFDACTNNNIRVLGAFPNPDSEVLGLFANRYIVDKQTRQLQIVKPRADPIAAKLRERRTTEVL
;
A
#
# COMPACT_ATOMS: atom_id res chain seq x y z
N MET A 1 -2.46 -55.49 16.42
CA MET A 1 -1.53 -54.87 17.37
C MET A 1 -0.38 -54.23 16.62
N GLU A 2 0.48 -54.98 15.94
CA GLU A 2 1.67 -54.44 15.24
C GLU A 2 1.41 -53.24 14.32
N ARG A 3 0.30 -53.23 13.56
CA ARG A 3 -0.07 -52.07 12.72
C ARG A 3 -0.50 -50.83 13.53
N PHE A 4 -1.20 -51.01 14.64
CA PHE A 4 -1.62 -49.91 15.51
C PHE A 4 -0.41 -49.35 16.27
N ASP A 5 0.44 -50.25 16.76
CA ASP A 5 1.70 -49.90 17.40
C ASP A 5 2.62 -49.14 16.44
N ALA A 6 2.71 -49.56 15.18
CA ALA A 6 3.47 -48.85 14.16
C ALA A 6 2.88 -47.46 13.84
N LEU A 7 1.55 -47.30 13.83
CA LEU A 7 0.88 -46.03 13.58
C LEU A 7 1.08 -45.03 14.74
N ILE A 8 0.99 -45.50 15.98
CA ILE A 8 1.24 -44.66 17.16
C ILE A 8 2.74 -44.34 17.28
N ALA A 9 3.62 -45.31 17.03
CA ALA A 9 5.06 -45.08 17.05
C ALA A 9 5.52 -44.11 15.94
N GLY A 10 4.82 -44.08 14.80
CA GLY A 10 5.01 -43.09 13.73
C GLY A 10 4.64 -41.66 14.14
N GLN A 11 3.89 -41.48 15.24
CA GLN A 11 3.59 -40.20 15.88
C GLN A 11 4.48 -39.97 17.11
N SER A 12 5.75 -40.37 17.03
CA SER A 12 6.74 -40.29 18.10
C SER A 12 6.86 -38.85 18.61
N GLY A 13 6.78 -38.66 19.94
CA GLY A 13 6.77 -37.34 20.57
C GLY A 13 5.37 -36.71 20.73
N SER A 14 4.30 -37.37 20.29
CA SER A 14 2.93 -36.98 20.64
C SER A 14 2.53 -37.50 22.03
N SER A 15 1.65 -36.77 22.71
CA SER A 15 1.09 -37.21 24.01
C SER A 15 0.33 -38.55 23.92
N LEU A 16 -0.22 -38.88 22.75
CA LEU A 16 -0.86 -40.17 22.46
C LEU A 16 0.16 -41.31 22.44
N ALA A 17 1.31 -41.09 21.80
CA ALA A 17 2.38 -42.07 21.74
C ALA A 17 3.01 -42.30 23.11
N GLU A 18 3.30 -41.23 23.86
CA GLU A 18 3.85 -41.35 25.21
C GLU A 18 2.90 -42.07 26.17
N PHE A 19 1.60 -41.78 26.10
CA PHE A 19 0.59 -42.46 26.92
C PHE A 19 0.50 -43.96 26.56
N TRP A 20 0.52 -44.29 25.27
CA TRP A 20 0.48 -45.68 24.82
C TRP A 20 1.73 -46.47 25.25
N GLU A 21 2.91 -45.88 25.07
CA GLU A 21 4.17 -46.51 25.48
C GLU A 21 4.20 -46.77 26.99
N ARG A 22 3.80 -45.78 27.80
CA ARG A 22 3.70 -45.94 29.25
C ARG A 22 2.71 -47.05 29.65
N GLY A 23 1.53 -47.07 29.03
CA GLY A 23 0.54 -48.12 29.28
C GLY A 23 1.04 -49.52 28.90
N ARG A 24 1.89 -49.63 27.86
CA ARG A 24 2.58 -50.90 27.52
C ARG A 24 3.59 -51.30 28.57
N GLU A 25 4.44 -50.38 29.03
CA GLU A 25 5.44 -50.65 30.08
C GLU A 25 4.78 -51.13 31.37
N GLU A 26 3.70 -50.47 31.80
CA GLU A 26 2.93 -50.83 33.01
C GLU A 26 2.19 -52.18 32.86
N SER A 27 1.94 -52.60 31.62
CA SER A 27 1.28 -53.87 31.29
C SER A 27 2.27 -55.03 31.06
N LEU A 28 3.57 -54.82 31.25
CA LEU A 28 4.56 -55.90 31.17
C LEU A 28 4.52 -56.77 32.43
N LEU A 29 4.42 -58.08 32.23
CA LEU A 29 4.66 -59.09 33.25
C LEU A 29 6.12 -59.55 33.13
N VAL A 30 6.81 -59.64 34.27
CA VAL A 30 8.12 -60.27 34.36
C VAL A 30 7.91 -61.70 34.84
N GLY A 31 8.16 -62.69 33.96
CA GLY A 31 8.10 -64.10 34.35
C GLY A 31 9.27 -64.50 35.26
N GLU A 32 9.20 -65.67 35.88
CA GLU A 32 10.23 -66.21 36.81
C GLU A 32 11.62 -66.35 36.17
N GLN A 33 11.70 -66.43 34.83
CA GLN A 33 12.96 -66.49 34.06
C GLN A 33 13.43 -65.11 33.57
N GLY A 34 12.81 -64.00 34.02
CA GLY A 34 13.12 -62.64 33.57
C GLY A 34 12.57 -62.27 32.19
N ILE A 35 11.87 -63.18 31.51
CA ILE A 35 11.25 -62.93 30.21
C ILE A 35 10.06 -61.98 30.40
N ARG A 36 10.14 -60.81 29.76
CA ARG A 36 9.06 -59.82 29.74
C ARG A 36 7.98 -60.26 28.76
N ARG A 37 6.74 -60.34 29.22
CA ARG A 37 5.58 -60.66 28.38
C ARG A 37 4.49 -59.62 28.59
N LEU A 38 3.92 -59.14 27.48
CA LEU A 38 2.85 -58.14 27.50
C LEU A 38 1.52 -58.77 27.95
N ASP A 39 0.91 -58.21 29.00
CA ASP A 39 -0.44 -58.56 29.44
C ASP A 39 -1.48 -57.72 28.68
N HIS A 40 -2.13 -58.37 27.72
CA HIS A 40 -3.10 -57.72 26.85
C HIS A 40 -4.37 -57.30 27.61
N ARG A 41 -4.70 -57.94 28.75
CA ARG A 41 -5.87 -57.56 29.56
C ARG A 41 -5.64 -56.26 30.30
N LYS A 42 -4.41 -56.04 30.80
CA LYS A 42 -4.00 -54.78 31.43
C LYS A 42 -3.90 -53.62 30.44
N LEU A 43 -3.75 -53.91 29.16
CA LEU A 43 -3.78 -52.90 28.10
C LEU A 43 -5.18 -52.42 27.72
N VAL A 44 -6.24 -53.20 27.97
CA VAL A 44 -7.60 -52.83 27.55
C VAL A 44 -8.04 -51.48 28.14
N PRO A 45 -7.87 -51.20 29.45
CA PRO A 45 -8.24 -49.90 30.02
C PRO A 45 -7.43 -48.72 29.43
N HIS A 46 -6.14 -48.95 29.14
CA HIS A 46 -5.28 -47.94 28.51
C HIS A 46 -5.75 -47.65 27.08
N LEU A 47 -6.09 -48.69 26.32
CA LEU A 47 -6.63 -48.54 24.96
C LEU A 47 -7.98 -47.84 24.98
N GLU A 48 -8.86 -48.19 25.93
CA GLU A 48 -10.15 -47.53 26.12
C GLU A 48 -9.97 -46.03 26.41
N GLN A 49 -9.10 -45.68 27.37
CA GLN A 49 -8.79 -44.28 27.69
C GLN A 49 -8.20 -43.53 26.49
N LEU A 50 -7.30 -44.15 25.73
CA LEU A 50 -6.71 -43.54 24.54
C LEU A 50 -7.77 -43.26 23.47
N LEU A 51 -8.64 -44.23 23.17
CA LEU A 51 -9.64 -44.12 22.10
C LEU A 51 -10.85 -43.27 22.47
N THR A 52 -11.28 -43.29 23.73
CA THR A 52 -12.52 -42.62 24.16
C THR A 52 -12.29 -41.24 24.75
N LEU A 53 -11.08 -40.95 25.27
CA LEU A 53 -10.76 -39.66 25.88
C LEU A 53 -9.70 -38.90 25.07
N MET A 54 -8.51 -39.48 24.92
CA MET A 54 -7.38 -38.72 24.39
C MET A 54 -7.48 -38.43 22.89
N VAL A 55 -7.89 -39.41 22.07
CA VAL A 55 -8.07 -39.21 20.63
C VAL A 55 -9.15 -38.16 20.35
N PRO A 56 -10.37 -38.23 20.93
CA PRO A 56 -11.39 -37.18 20.75
C PRO A 56 -10.94 -35.79 21.22
N GLN A 57 -10.21 -35.71 22.33
CA GLN A 57 -9.64 -34.44 22.80
C GLN A 57 -8.61 -33.88 21.80
N SER A 58 -7.71 -34.71 21.29
CA SER A 58 -6.73 -34.33 20.27
C SER A 58 -7.40 -33.86 18.98
N LEU A 59 -8.42 -34.57 18.50
CA LEU A 59 -9.21 -34.18 17.33
C LEU A 59 -9.89 -32.83 17.54
N THR A 60 -10.47 -32.61 18.72
CA THR A 60 -11.11 -31.34 19.08
C THR A 60 -10.09 -30.20 19.11
N ALA A 61 -8.92 -30.42 19.70
CA ALA A 61 -7.83 -29.45 19.74
C ALA A 61 -7.30 -29.10 18.35
N LEU A 62 -7.09 -30.10 17.49
CA LEU A 62 -6.65 -29.90 16.10
C LEU A 62 -7.68 -29.13 15.29
N ARG A 63 -8.98 -29.43 15.46
CA ARG A 63 -10.06 -28.68 14.84
C ARG A 63 -10.04 -27.22 15.28
N GLU A 64 -9.90 -26.97 16.58
CA GLU A 64 -9.88 -25.60 17.11
C GLU A 64 -8.65 -24.82 16.64
N GLN A 65 -7.47 -25.44 16.62
CA GLN A 65 -6.26 -24.84 16.05
C GLN A 65 -6.44 -24.52 14.57
N GLY A 66 -6.97 -25.47 13.80
CA GLY A 66 -7.32 -25.25 12.40
C GLY A 66 -8.22 -24.04 12.24
N ARG A 67 -9.27 -23.92 13.07
CA ARG A 67 -10.20 -22.79 13.06
C ARG A 67 -9.51 -21.45 13.34
N LEU A 68 -8.64 -21.41 14.35
CA LEU A 68 -7.90 -20.19 14.73
C LEU A 68 -6.98 -19.72 13.61
N PHE A 69 -6.17 -20.61 13.02
CA PHE A 69 -5.35 -20.28 11.85
C PHE A 69 -6.20 -19.80 10.66
N GLY A 70 -7.36 -20.44 10.47
CA GLY A 70 -8.37 -20.07 9.50
C GLY A 70 -8.81 -18.63 9.64
N LEU A 71 -9.19 -18.24 10.85
CA LEU A 71 -9.63 -16.88 11.18
C LEU A 71 -8.49 -15.86 10.97
N ASP A 72 -7.29 -16.16 11.45
CA ASP A 72 -6.16 -15.23 11.36
C ASP A 72 -5.77 -14.94 9.90
N LEU A 73 -5.62 -15.98 9.09
CA LEU A 73 -5.29 -15.83 7.67
C LEU A 73 -6.44 -15.24 6.86
N ASN A 74 -7.70 -15.53 7.22
CA ASN A 74 -8.86 -14.86 6.61
C ASN A 74 -8.86 -13.36 6.91
N ASN A 75 -8.62 -12.95 8.16
CA ASN A 75 -8.51 -11.54 8.51
C ASN A 75 -7.36 -10.87 7.76
N TYR A 76 -6.22 -11.54 7.63
CA TYR A 76 -5.09 -11.04 6.87
C TYR A 76 -5.41 -10.85 5.38
N TYR A 77 -6.07 -11.83 4.75
CA TYR A 77 -6.56 -11.73 3.38
C TYR A 77 -7.53 -10.55 3.22
N ASP A 78 -8.50 -10.41 4.13
CA ASP A 78 -9.51 -9.35 4.08
C ASP A 78 -8.88 -7.96 4.18
N VAL A 79 -7.85 -7.78 5.00
CA VAL A 79 -7.10 -6.52 5.10
C VAL A 79 -6.41 -6.19 3.76
N LEU A 80 -5.74 -7.15 3.14
CA LEU A 80 -5.09 -6.93 1.84
C LEU A 80 -6.11 -6.65 0.73
N ALA A 81 -7.20 -7.41 0.67
CA ALA A 81 -8.28 -7.19 -0.28
C ALA A 81 -8.93 -5.82 -0.08
N ASP A 82 -9.08 -5.35 1.15
CA ASP A 82 -9.60 -4.03 1.44
C ASP A 82 -8.65 -2.91 0.99
N ILE A 83 -7.34 -3.08 1.21
CA ILE A 83 -6.32 -2.16 0.69
C ILE A 83 -6.43 -2.09 -0.84
N ASP A 84 -6.48 -3.22 -1.54
CA ASP A 84 -6.62 -3.29 -3.00
C ASP A 84 -7.83 -2.48 -3.51
N ARG A 85 -9.01 -2.70 -2.90
CA ARG A 85 -10.25 -1.97 -3.23
C ARG A 85 -10.12 -0.47 -2.97
N ARG A 86 -9.53 -0.07 -1.84
CA ARG A 86 -9.33 1.35 -1.51
C ARG A 86 -8.38 2.02 -2.50
N ILE A 87 -7.32 1.33 -2.90
CA ILE A 87 -6.38 1.84 -3.90
C ILE A 87 -7.09 2.08 -5.23
N ALA A 88 -7.89 1.12 -5.68
CA ALA A 88 -8.68 1.27 -6.91
C ALA A 88 -9.63 2.48 -6.83
N ALA A 89 -10.33 2.66 -5.71
CA ALA A 89 -11.22 3.79 -5.49
C ALA A 89 -10.48 5.15 -5.48
N GLN A 90 -9.33 5.24 -4.80
CA GLN A 90 -8.51 6.47 -4.78
C GLN A 90 -7.90 6.77 -6.15
N SER A 91 -7.45 5.75 -6.88
CA SER A 91 -6.93 5.87 -8.24
C SER A 91 -7.93 6.53 -9.19
N ALA A 92 -9.20 6.10 -9.13
CA ALA A 92 -10.28 6.71 -9.91
C ALA A 92 -10.52 8.18 -9.52
N ARG A 93 -10.49 8.50 -8.22
CA ARG A 93 -10.66 9.87 -7.74
C ARG A 93 -9.52 10.80 -8.19
N ILE A 94 -8.28 10.34 -8.12
CA ILE A 94 -7.10 11.12 -8.54
C ILE A 94 -7.12 11.35 -10.04
N THR A 95 -7.46 10.33 -10.84
CA THR A 95 -7.58 10.47 -12.31
C THR A 95 -8.55 11.61 -12.67
N ARG A 96 -9.65 11.74 -11.93
CA ARG A 96 -10.62 12.82 -12.14
C ARG A 96 -10.03 14.20 -11.84
N GLU A 97 -9.39 14.38 -10.68
CA GLU A 97 -8.79 15.68 -10.31
C GLU A 97 -7.70 16.10 -11.34
N VAL A 98 -6.86 15.15 -11.78
CA VAL A 98 -5.78 15.41 -12.76
C VAL A 98 -6.31 15.93 -14.10
N SER A 99 -7.49 15.49 -14.50
CA SER A 99 -8.10 15.86 -15.78
C SER A 99 -8.61 17.31 -15.79
N GLU A 100 -8.90 17.90 -14.63
CA GLU A 100 -9.65 19.16 -14.52
C GLU A 100 -8.75 20.42 -14.34
N ASP A 101 -7.46 20.28 -14.00
CA ASP A 101 -6.72 21.38 -13.36
C ASP A 101 -5.68 22.16 -14.18
N LEU A 102 -4.84 21.47 -14.95
CA LEU A 102 -3.76 22.11 -15.69
C LEU A 102 -3.75 21.62 -17.14
N CYS A 103 -4.20 22.51 -18.03
CA CYS A 103 -4.11 22.32 -19.46
C CYS A 103 -2.73 22.76 -19.94
N LEU A 104 -1.96 21.80 -20.47
CA LEU A 104 -0.64 22.03 -21.01
C LEU A 104 -0.74 21.90 -22.54
N ASP A 105 -0.09 22.79 -23.28
CA ASP A 105 -0.14 22.71 -24.75
C ASP A 105 0.63 21.48 -25.21
N GLY A 106 0.03 20.70 -26.12
CA GLY A 106 0.63 19.46 -26.62
C GLY A 106 0.51 18.26 -25.68
N VAL A 107 -0.09 18.40 -24.49
CA VAL A 107 -0.37 17.27 -23.60
C VAL A 107 -1.88 17.03 -23.49
N SER A 108 -2.32 15.85 -23.91
CA SER A 108 -3.70 15.38 -23.75
C SER A 108 -3.76 14.11 -22.90
N ASP A 109 -4.97 13.67 -22.58
CA ASP A 109 -5.26 12.35 -22.00
C ASP A 109 -4.43 12.03 -20.74
N SER A 110 -4.21 13.05 -19.90
CA SER A 110 -3.46 12.91 -18.66
C SER A 110 -4.27 12.14 -17.63
N ALA A 111 -3.76 10.99 -17.20
CA ALA A 111 -4.36 10.14 -16.19
C ALA A 111 -3.29 9.68 -15.17
N VAL A 112 -3.66 9.62 -13.89
CA VAL A 112 -2.84 8.96 -12.86
C VAL A 112 -3.49 7.64 -12.55
N ARG A 113 -2.79 6.54 -12.82
CA ARG A 113 -3.21 5.22 -12.39
C ARG A 113 -2.37 4.79 -11.20
N ILE A 114 -2.97 4.82 -10.02
CA ILE A 114 -2.43 4.08 -8.88
C ILE A 114 -2.86 2.63 -9.02
N ARG A 115 -1.90 1.71 -8.98
CA ARG A 115 -2.12 0.26 -9.00
C ARG A 115 -1.72 -0.33 -7.66
N SER A 116 -2.51 -1.30 -7.24
CA SER A 116 -2.15 -2.20 -6.15
C SER A 116 -1.33 -3.34 -6.72
N ARG A 117 -0.25 -3.70 -6.03
CA ARG A 117 0.61 -4.85 -6.34
C ARG A 117 0.20 -6.11 -5.55
N ILE A 118 -0.93 -6.06 -4.84
CA ILE A 118 -1.39 -7.17 -3.99
C ILE A 118 -1.66 -8.42 -4.82
N GLY A 119 -2.27 -8.26 -6.01
CA GLY A 119 -2.48 -9.36 -6.94
C GLY A 119 -1.19 -9.95 -7.54
N GLU A 120 -0.06 -9.26 -7.42
CA GLU A 120 1.25 -9.72 -7.89
C GLU A 120 2.04 -10.46 -6.80
N LEU A 121 1.53 -10.47 -5.56
CA LEU A 121 2.18 -11.17 -4.47
C LEU A 121 2.16 -12.68 -4.74
N GLU A 122 3.32 -13.31 -4.63
CA GLU A 122 3.50 -14.74 -4.92
C GLU A 122 2.52 -15.63 -4.14
N PHE A 123 2.26 -15.29 -2.87
CA PHE A 123 1.33 -16.04 -2.02
C PHE A 123 -0.15 -15.74 -2.27
N TRP A 124 -0.50 -14.75 -3.09
CA TRP A 124 -1.89 -14.29 -3.22
C TRP A 124 -2.84 -15.37 -3.73
N PRO A 125 -2.50 -16.15 -4.79
CA PRO A 125 -3.37 -17.23 -5.26
C PRO A 125 -3.55 -18.34 -4.22
N ASP A 126 -2.48 -18.72 -3.52
CA ASP A 126 -2.51 -19.74 -2.47
C ASP A 126 -3.34 -19.30 -1.26
N LEU A 127 -3.22 -18.03 -0.87
CA LEU A 127 -4.05 -17.45 0.18
C LEU A 127 -5.52 -17.45 -0.25
N GLY A 128 -5.85 -17.09 -1.50
CA GLY A 128 -7.21 -17.18 -2.03
C GLY A 128 -7.76 -18.61 -2.02
N ALA A 129 -6.96 -19.61 -2.41
CA ALA A 129 -7.34 -21.01 -2.33
C ALA A 129 -7.58 -21.47 -0.89
N PHE A 130 -6.75 -21.02 0.04
CA PHE A 130 -6.93 -21.26 1.47
C PHE A 130 -8.23 -20.67 2.00
N ILE A 131 -8.57 -19.43 1.64
CA ILE A 131 -9.85 -18.81 2.02
C ILE A 131 -11.02 -19.62 1.49
N ALA A 132 -11.00 -20.06 0.24
CA ALA A 132 -12.06 -20.89 -0.32
C ALA A 132 -12.24 -22.20 0.47
N ALA A 133 -11.14 -22.90 0.78
CA ALA A 133 -11.16 -24.12 1.58
C ALA A 133 -11.64 -23.88 3.01
N PHE A 134 -11.22 -22.78 3.64
CA PHE A 134 -11.66 -22.39 4.98
C PHE A 134 -13.16 -22.09 5.01
N GLN A 135 -13.67 -21.33 4.04
CA GLN A 135 -15.09 -20.99 3.97
C GLN A 135 -15.96 -22.23 3.71
N ALA A 136 -15.49 -23.19 2.90
CA ALA A 136 -16.17 -24.46 2.72
C ALA A 136 -16.25 -25.27 4.03
N TRP A 137 -15.14 -25.34 4.77
CA TRP A 137 -15.11 -26.03 6.07
C TRP A 137 -15.96 -25.33 7.13
N ARG A 138 -15.99 -23.99 7.11
CA ARG A 138 -16.85 -23.16 7.96
C ARG A 138 -18.34 -23.33 7.62
N ALA A 139 -18.69 -23.46 6.35
CA ALA A 139 -20.07 -23.65 5.91
C ALA A 139 -20.64 -24.99 6.40
N ASP A 140 -19.77 -25.98 6.59
CA ASP A 140 -20.09 -27.26 7.22
C ASP A 140 -20.01 -27.21 8.76
N ASP A 141 -20.06 -26.02 9.38
CA ASP A 141 -19.93 -25.80 10.83
C ASP A 141 -18.70 -26.49 11.45
N PHE A 142 -17.62 -26.60 10.68
CA PHE A 142 -16.42 -27.33 11.07
C PHE A 142 -16.74 -28.80 11.45
N SER A 143 -17.63 -29.46 10.72
CA SER A 143 -17.99 -30.86 10.95
C SER A 143 -16.82 -31.78 10.55
N GLY A 144 -15.94 -32.04 11.53
CA GLY A 144 -14.75 -32.86 11.35
C GLY A 144 -13.45 -32.06 11.20
N LEU A 145 -12.40 -32.78 10.83
CA LEU A 145 -11.08 -32.21 10.58
C LEU A 145 -11.06 -31.42 9.27
N PRO A 146 -10.17 -30.42 9.14
CA PRO A 146 -10.00 -29.72 7.88
C PRO A 146 -9.54 -30.69 6.78
N GLY A 147 -10.06 -30.50 5.58
CA GLY A 147 -9.69 -31.32 4.42
C GLY A 147 -8.24 -31.07 3.95
N GLU A 148 -7.76 -31.96 3.09
CA GLU A 148 -6.40 -31.87 2.50
C GLU A 148 -6.18 -30.55 1.75
N ASP A 149 -7.22 -30.01 1.09
CA ASP A 149 -7.12 -28.73 0.39
C ASP A 149 -6.83 -27.56 1.33
N TYR A 150 -7.45 -27.57 2.52
CA TYR A 150 -7.18 -26.57 3.56
C TYR A 150 -5.74 -26.70 4.07
N ILE A 151 -5.30 -27.92 4.42
CA ILE A 151 -3.96 -28.16 4.96
C ILE A 151 -2.88 -27.84 3.92
N GLY A 152 -3.10 -28.26 2.67
CA GLY A 152 -2.18 -28.04 1.56
C GLY A 152 -2.01 -26.56 1.23
N SER A 153 -3.12 -25.83 1.10
CA SER A 153 -3.10 -24.38 0.84
C SER A 153 -2.53 -23.58 2.03
N LEU A 154 -2.84 -23.97 3.28
CA LEU A 154 -2.25 -23.39 4.49
C LEU A 154 -0.74 -23.51 4.49
N ARG A 155 -0.19 -24.70 4.21
CA ARG A 155 1.26 -24.93 4.17
C ARG A 155 1.94 -24.08 3.11
N ARG A 156 1.38 -24.01 1.90
CA ARG A 156 1.94 -23.18 0.82
C ARG A 156 1.90 -21.69 1.15
N ALA A 157 0.76 -21.21 1.63
CA ALA A 157 0.61 -19.81 2.04
C ALA A 157 1.60 -19.43 3.15
N LEU A 158 1.72 -20.25 4.21
CA LEU A 158 2.65 -19.99 5.32
C LEU A 158 4.13 -20.08 4.92
N ASP A 159 4.50 -21.01 4.04
CA ASP A 159 5.88 -21.13 3.56
C ASP A 159 6.30 -19.88 2.77
N ILE A 160 5.44 -19.40 1.86
CA ILE A 160 5.73 -18.20 1.07
C ILE A 160 5.68 -16.95 1.96
N ILE A 161 4.67 -16.79 2.82
CA ILE A 161 4.58 -15.64 3.74
C ILE A 161 5.78 -15.60 4.70
N GLY A 162 6.22 -16.75 5.21
CA GLY A 162 7.36 -16.86 6.12
C GLY A 162 8.70 -16.50 5.46
N ARG A 163 8.86 -16.80 4.17
CA ARG A 163 10.05 -16.43 3.38
C ARG A 163 10.02 -14.98 2.93
N SER A 164 8.84 -14.49 2.57
CA SER A 164 8.64 -13.16 1.97
C SER A 164 8.29 -12.08 2.98
N ALA A 165 8.42 -12.37 4.29
CA ALA A 165 8.10 -11.50 5.43
C ALA A 165 8.10 -10.03 5.01
N LEU A 166 6.89 -9.51 4.74
CA LEU A 166 6.61 -8.27 4.02
C LEU A 166 7.55 -7.14 4.47
N SER A 167 8.70 -7.04 3.81
CA SER A 167 9.83 -6.22 4.27
C SER A 167 9.71 -4.79 3.78
N GLY A 168 8.83 -4.54 2.81
CA GLY A 168 8.32 -3.22 2.48
C GLY A 168 6.88 -3.15 2.95
N GLY A 169 6.57 -2.25 3.90
CA GLY A 169 5.21 -2.02 4.39
C GLY A 169 4.21 -1.63 3.28
N VAL A 170 3.04 -1.10 3.63
CA VAL A 170 1.95 -0.83 2.66
C VAL A 170 2.39 -0.03 1.42
N ALA A 171 3.39 0.84 1.54
CA ALA A 171 3.98 1.57 0.41
C ALA A 171 4.57 0.66 -0.69
N GLY A 172 5.09 -0.52 -0.35
CA GLY A 172 5.60 -1.50 -1.33
C GLY A 172 4.50 -2.24 -2.10
N LEU A 173 3.26 -2.20 -1.60
CA LEU A 173 2.08 -2.78 -2.25
C LEU A 173 1.43 -1.80 -3.25
N LEU A 174 2.03 -0.63 -3.43
CA LEU A 174 1.52 0.46 -4.25
C LEU A 174 2.50 0.75 -5.38
N GLU A 175 1.95 0.93 -6.57
CA GLU A 175 2.68 1.45 -7.73
C GLU A 175 1.90 2.64 -8.30
N ILE A 176 2.61 3.74 -8.58
CA ILE A 176 2.02 4.91 -9.24
C ILE A 176 2.50 4.94 -10.68
N GLU A 177 1.55 4.92 -11.60
CA GLU A 177 1.78 5.01 -13.04
C GLU A 177 1.12 6.28 -13.56
N LEU A 178 1.94 7.21 -14.06
CA LEU A 178 1.48 8.41 -14.74
C LEU A 178 1.35 8.11 -16.23
N ARG A 179 0.17 8.36 -16.78
CA ARG A 179 -0.12 8.20 -18.21
C ARG A 179 -0.48 9.56 -18.79
N LEU A 180 0.13 9.91 -19.91
CA LEU A 180 -0.26 11.10 -20.66
C LEU A 180 0.10 10.92 -22.12
N ARG A 181 -0.54 11.70 -22.98
CA ARG A 181 -0.20 11.77 -24.38
C ARG A 181 0.52 13.07 -24.67
N GLU A 182 1.75 13.02 -25.14
CA GLU A 182 2.52 14.17 -25.59
C GLU A 182 2.55 14.17 -27.13
N GLY A 183 1.75 15.06 -27.74
CA GLY A 183 1.51 15.08 -29.18
C GLY A 183 0.91 13.77 -29.71
N HIS A 184 1.74 12.94 -30.35
CA HIS A 184 1.34 11.63 -30.89
C HIS A 184 1.86 10.44 -30.05
N SER A 185 2.65 10.71 -29.00
CA SER A 185 3.29 9.67 -28.20
C SER A 185 2.54 9.44 -26.89
N ASP A 186 2.19 8.18 -26.62
CA ASP A 186 1.65 7.75 -25.34
C ASP A 186 2.80 7.47 -24.37
N LEU A 187 2.86 8.23 -23.28
CA LEU A 187 3.90 8.15 -22.28
C LEU A 187 3.39 7.45 -21.02
N VAL A 188 4.20 6.51 -20.52
CA VAL A 188 3.97 5.80 -19.27
C VAL A 188 5.18 6.01 -18.37
N ILE A 189 4.97 6.75 -17.28
CA ILE A 189 6.02 7.18 -16.36
C ILE A 189 5.75 6.55 -14.98
N ARG A 190 6.68 5.72 -14.52
CA ARG A 190 6.66 5.07 -13.19
C ARG A 190 7.82 5.53 -12.31
N THR A 191 8.86 6.11 -12.91
CA THR A 191 10.08 6.53 -12.23
C THR A 191 10.51 7.91 -12.70
N ASP A 192 11.26 8.62 -11.86
CA ASP A 192 11.86 9.92 -12.21
C ASP A 192 12.74 9.83 -13.46
N ARG A 193 13.43 8.70 -13.62
CA ARG A 193 14.24 8.43 -14.82
C ARG A 193 13.37 8.41 -16.08
N GLN A 194 12.24 7.70 -16.05
CA GLN A 194 11.33 7.66 -17.20
C GLN A 194 10.73 9.03 -17.51
N LEU A 195 10.43 9.83 -16.49
CA LEU A 195 9.95 11.21 -16.69
C LEU A 195 11.00 12.05 -17.45
N ASN A 196 12.26 12.00 -17.00
CA ASN A 196 13.35 12.79 -17.55
C ASN A 196 13.83 12.31 -18.93
N GLU A 197 13.72 11.02 -19.23
CA GLU A 197 14.10 10.45 -20.53
C GLU A 197 13.01 10.60 -21.60
N SER A 198 11.74 10.72 -21.18
CA SER A 198 10.59 10.69 -22.10
C SER A 198 10.09 12.05 -22.55
N SER A 199 10.55 13.15 -21.93
CA SER A 199 10.08 14.50 -22.22
C SER A 199 11.18 15.55 -22.07
N SER A 200 11.02 16.71 -22.69
CA SER A 200 11.98 17.82 -22.51
C SER A 200 12.01 18.28 -21.04
N HIS A 201 13.12 18.87 -20.59
CA HIS A 201 13.28 19.25 -19.18
C HIS A 201 12.15 20.18 -18.68
N GLY A 202 11.73 21.15 -19.49
CA GLY A 202 10.61 22.03 -19.15
C GLY A 202 9.25 21.34 -19.16
N MET A 203 9.04 20.36 -20.05
CA MET A 203 7.78 19.59 -20.10
C MET A 203 7.67 18.57 -18.96
N ALA A 204 8.76 17.87 -18.63
CA ALA A 204 8.85 17.00 -17.46
C ALA A 204 8.44 17.75 -16.18
N TYR A 205 8.91 18.99 -16.03
CA TYR A 205 8.56 19.85 -14.91
C TYR A 205 7.08 20.25 -14.90
N LEU A 206 6.51 20.58 -16.06
CA LEU A 206 5.09 20.93 -16.18
C LEU A 206 4.18 19.74 -15.88
N ILE A 207 4.56 18.56 -16.36
CA ILE A 207 3.90 17.29 -16.04
C ILE A 207 3.93 17.06 -14.52
N LEU A 208 5.08 17.26 -13.88
CA LEU A 208 5.20 17.14 -12.42
C LEU A 208 4.30 18.15 -11.69
N CYS A 209 4.27 19.41 -12.12
CA CYS A 209 3.38 20.44 -11.56
C CYS A 209 1.91 20.07 -11.71
N LYS A 210 1.50 19.51 -12.87
CA LYS A 210 0.14 19.03 -13.11
C LYS A 210 -0.26 17.97 -12.09
N PHE A 211 0.58 16.97 -11.88
CA PHE A 211 0.29 15.90 -10.92
C PHE A 211 0.36 16.38 -9.47
N LEU A 212 1.33 17.21 -9.12
CA LEU A 212 1.42 17.81 -7.78
C LEU A 212 0.16 18.63 -7.46
N LEU A 213 -0.39 19.34 -8.44
CA LEU A 213 -1.61 20.15 -8.29
C LEU A 213 -2.81 19.27 -7.96
N ALA A 214 -2.99 18.21 -8.73
CA ALA A 214 -4.06 17.25 -8.53
C ALA A 214 -3.95 16.54 -7.17
N PHE A 215 -2.74 16.11 -6.77
CA PHE A 215 -2.52 15.51 -5.46
C PHE A 215 -2.78 16.49 -4.32
N THR A 216 -2.34 17.74 -4.48
CA THR A 216 -2.56 18.80 -3.48
C THR A 216 -4.05 19.06 -3.26
N ARG A 217 -4.84 19.12 -4.35
CA ARG A 217 -6.30 19.25 -4.25
C ARG A 217 -6.95 18.02 -3.64
N LEU A 218 -6.54 16.83 -4.06
CA LEU A 218 -7.06 15.57 -3.53
C LEU A 218 -6.89 15.53 -1.99
N LEU A 219 -5.68 15.83 -1.51
CA LEU A 219 -5.33 15.82 -0.10
C LEU A 219 -6.03 16.93 0.68
N ARG A 220 -6.16 18.13 0.09
CA ARG A 220 -6.90 19.22 0.70
C ARG A 220 -8.40 18.93 0.80
N GLY A 221 -8.95 18.25 -0.21
CA GLY A 221 -10.39 18.14 -0.40
C GLY A 221 -11.06 19.51 -0.43
N GLY A 222 -12.18 19.63 0.28
CA GLY A 222 -12.94 20.89 0.40
C GLY A 222 -12.48 21.83 1.52
N ALA A 223 -11.32 21.57 2.16
CA ALA A 223 -10.87 22.40 3.26
C ALA A 223 -10.53 23.83 2.77
N PRO A 224 -11.01 24.89 3.45
CA PRO A 224 -10.77 26.29 3.07
C PRO A 224 -9.38 26.76 3.53
N VAL A 225 -8.35 25.98 3.23
CA VAL A 225 -6.96 26.25 3.60
C VAL A 225 -6.16 26.68 2.39
N THR A 226 -5.34 27.71 2.55
CA THR A 226 -4.37 28.12 1.54
C THR A 226 -3.11 27.28 1.68
N ILE A 227 -2.71 26.63 0.59
CA ILE A 227 -1.49 25.83 0.55
C ILE A 227 -0.37 26.67 -0.05
N HIS A 228 0.80 26.63 0.56
CA HIS A 228 1.99 27.32 0.06
C HIS A 228 2.87 26.33 -0.69
N TRP A 229 3.15 26.63 -1.96
CA TRP A 229 4.03 25.83 -2.80
C TRP A 229 5.37 26.54 -2.99
N PRO A 230 6.45 26.03 -2.39
CA PRO A 230 7.79 26.47 -2.73
C PRO A 230 8.17 25.87 -4.08
N ILE A 231 8.43 26.73 -5.06
CA ILE A 231 8.79 26.33 -6.41
C ILE A 231 10.12 27.00 -6.76
N ASP A 232 11.18 26.21 -6.90
CA ASP A 232 12.47 26.69 -7.36
C ASP A 232 12.62 26.54 -8.88
N GLU A 233 13.58 27.28 -9.46
CA GLU A 233 14.00 27.16 -10.86
C GLU A 233 12.94 27.47 -11.93
N LEU A 234 11.86 28.18 -11.56
CA LEU A 234 10.83 28.65 -12.51
C LEU A 234 11.39 29.48 -13.68
N GLY A 235 12.57 30.09 -13.50
CA GLY A 235 13.26 30.85 -14.55
C GLY A 235 13.78 30.00 -15.72
N THR A 236 13.76 28.67 -15.60
CA THR A 236 14.13 27.74 -16.69
C THR A 236 12.97 27.45 -17.64
N LEU A 237 11.75 27.84 -17.26
CA LEU A 237 10.53 27.59 -18.03
C LEU A 237 10.15 28.80 -18.88
N HIS A 238 9.49 28.52 -20.00
CA HIS A 238 8.92 29.57 -20.85
C HIS A 238 7.83 30.36 -20.10
N HIS A 239 7.83 31.70 -20.23
CA HIS A 239 6.94 32.61 -19.52
C HIS A 239 5.45 32.20 -19.56
N GLN A 240 4.97 31.77 -20.72
CA GLN A 240 3.58 31.32 -20.90
C GLN A 240 3.22 30.12 -20.01
N ASN A 241 4.14 29.20 -19.79
CA ASN A 241 3.93 28.02 -18.97
C ASN A 241 3.97 28.36 -17.48
N VAL A 242 4.86 29.28 -17.07
CA VAL A 242 4.88 29.82 -15.69
C VAL A 242 3.55 30.49 -15.35
N LYS A 243 3.02 31.31 -16.28
CA LYS A 243 1.71 31.95 -16.12
C LYS A 243 0.59 30.93 -15.93
N LYS A 244 0.55 29.85 -16.73
CA LYS A 244 -0.43 28.77 -16.58
C LYS A 244 -0.36 28.10 -15.21
N ILE A 245 0.84 27.81 -14.70
CA ILE A 245 1.02 27.26 -13.35
C ILE A 245 0.44 28.23 -12.30
N PHE A 246 0.72 29.53 -12.42
CA PHE A 246 0.28 30.51 -11.42
C PHE A 246 -1.23 30.71 -11.45
N ASP A 247 -1.82 30.78 -12.64
CA ASP A 247 -3.26 30.87 -12.83
C ASP A 247 -3.94 29.63 -12.23
N ALA A 248 -3.42 28.43 -12.51
CA ALA A 248 -3.93 27.17 -11.96
C ALA A 248 -3.78 27.08 -10.43
N CYS A 249 -2.64 27.53 -9.87
CA CYS A 249 -2.43 27.60 -8.44
C CYS A 249 -3.40 28.59 -7.77
N THR A 250 -3.58 29.77 -8.37
CA THR A 250 -4.47 30.82 -7.85
C THR A 250 -5.92 30.36 -7.81
N ASN A 251 -6.41 29.77 -8.91
CA ASN A 251 -7.75 29.18 -9.01
C ASN A 251 -7.97 28.08 -7.97
N ASN A 252 -6.89 27.41 -7.58
CA ASN A 252 -6.89 26.36 -6.59
C ASN A 252 -6.48 26.84 -5.20
N ASN A 253 -6.51 28.13 -4.85
CA ASN A 253 -6.10 28.64 -3.52
C ASN A 253 -4.73 28.11 -3.05
N ILE A 254 -3.77 28.08 -3.98
CA ILE A 254 -2.37 27.74 -3.75
C ILE A 254 -1.54 29.01 -3.98
N ARG A 255 -0.71 29.36 -3.00
CA ARG A 255 0.23 30.49 -3.06
C ARG A 255 1.62 29.98 -3.42
N VAL A 256 2.12 30.41 -4.57
CA VAL A 256 3.47 30.07 -5.02
C VAL A 256 4.50 30.97 -4.35
N LEU A 257 5.59 30.37 -3.88
CA LEU A 257 6.78 31.03 -3.38
C LEU A 257 7.95 30.59 -4.24
N GLY A 258 8.62 31.53 -4.93
CA GLY A 258 9.76 31.20 -5.79
C GLY A 258 11.03 31.92 -5.38
N ALA A 259 12.16 31.26 -5.65
CA ALA A 259 13.50 31.84 -5.54
C ALA A 259 14.09 32.04 -6.94
N PHE A 260 14.65 33.24 -7.19
CA PHE A 260 15.21 33.58 -8.50
C PHE A 260 16.59 34.22 -8.32
N PRO A 261 17.69 33.49 -8.59
CA PRO A 261 19.03 34.06 -8.51
C PRO A 261 19.26 35.11 -9.60
N ASN A 262 18.74 34.87 -10.81
CA ASN A 262 18.75 35.78 -11.95
C ASN A 262 17.30 36.03 -12.39
N PRO A 263 16.66 37.11 -11.92
CA PRO A 263 15.26 37.33 -12.21
C PRO A 263 15.03 37.79 -13.66
N ASP A 264 14.22 37.04 -14.41
CA ASP A 264 13.60 37.55 -15.63
C ASP A 264 12.48 38.54 -15.26
N SER A 265 12.51 39.72 -15.88
CA SER A 265 11.53 40.78 -15.68
C SER A 265 10.09 40.35 -16.01
N GLU A 266 9.89 39.48 -16.99
CA GLU A 266 8.56 38.99 -17.37
C GLU A 266 7.99 38.05 -16.31
N VAL A 267 8.81 37.14 -15.79
CA VAL A 267 8.42 36.20 -14.73
C VAL A 267 8.21 36.92 -13.39
N LEU A 268 9.07 37.87 -13.04
CA LEU A 268 8.89 38.72 -11.86
C LEU A 268 7.60 39.56 -11.93
N GLY A 269 7.14 39.90 -13.13
CA GLY A 269 5.88 40.61 -13.35
C GLY A 269 4.66 39.82 -12.86
N LEU A 270 4.75 38.50 -12.79
CA LEU A 270 3.66 37.62 -12.36
C LEU A 270 3.51 37.54 -10.83
N PHE A 271 4.51 37.96 -10.06
CA PHE A 271 4.48 37.90 -8.60
C PHE A 271 3.91 39.18 -7.98
N ALA A 272 2.90 39.01 -7.12
CA ALA A 272 2.33 40.12 -6.34
C ALA A 272 3.33 40.74 -5.35
N ASN A 273 4.13 39.88 -4.70
CA ASN A 273 5.14 40.29 -3.71
C ASN A 273 6.53 39.85 -4.17
N ARG A 274 7.51 40.74 -4.03
CA ARG A 274 8.90 40.50 -4.43
C ARG A 274 9.84 40.98 -3.34
N TYR A 275 10.83 40.16 -3.04
CA TYR A 275 11.81 40.42 -2.01
C TYR A 275 13.21 40.14 -2.54
N ILE A 276 14.18 40.97 -2.17
CA ILE A 276 15.61 40.74 -2.39
C ILE A 276 16.24 40.42 -1.04
N VAL A 277 17.04 39.36 -1.00
CA VAL A 277 17.88 39.05 0.15
C VAL A 277 19.22 39.74 -0.03
N ASP A 278 19.53 40.69 0.83
CA ASP A 278 20.84 41.32 0.86
C ASP A 278 21.87 40.34 1.47
N LYS A 279 22.90 39.99 0.68
CA LYS A 279 23.92 39.02 1.09
C LYS A 279 24.84 39.52 2.22
N GLN A 280 25.01 40.83 2.36
CA GLN A 280 25.86 41.44 3.38
C GLN A 280 25.10 41.60 4.70
N THR A 281 23.89 42.15 4.64
CA THR A 281 23.11 42.44 5.85
C THR A 281 22.23 41.26 6.29
N ARG A 282 22.03 40.25 5.43
CA ARG A 282 21.12 39.10 5.61
C ARG A 282 19.67 39.51 5.89
N GLN A 283 19.26 40.68 5.40
CA GLN A 283 17.90 41.21 5.55
C GLN A 283 17.10 41.12 4.25
N LEU A 284 15.79 40.97 4.39
CA LEU A 284 14.83 40.99 3.27
C LEU A 284 14.43 42.45 2.95
N GLN A 285 14.62 42.85 1.71
CA GLN A 285 14.20 44.15 1.20
C GLN A 285 13.03 43.98 0.23
N ILE A 286 11.97 44.77 0.41
CA ILE A 286 10.78 44.73 -0.46
C ILE A 286 11.10 45.41 -1.80
N VAL A 287 10.90 44.69 -2.89
CA VAL A 287 10.99 45.26 -4.25
C VAL A 287 9.62 45.81 -4.63
N LYS A 288 9.46 47.12 -4.51
CA LYS A 288 8.26 47.79 -5.03
C LYS A 288 8.30 47.76 -6.56
N PRO A 289 7.18 47.43 -7.24
CA PRO A 289 7.09 47.62 -8.69
C PRO A 289 7.50 49.06 -9.02
N ARG A 290 8.24 49.23 -10.12
CA ARG A 290 8.54 50.56 -10.66
C ARG A 290 7.19 51.25 -10.88
N ALA A 291 6.92 52.31 -10.11
CA ALA A 291 5.67 53.04 -10.23
C ALA A 291 5.56 53.52 -11.67
N ASP A 292 4.46 53.17 -12.35
CA ASP A 292 4.19 53.71 -13.68
C ASP A 292 3.83 55.19 -13.52
N PRO A 293 4.72 56.12 -13.91
CA PRO A 293 4.50 57.55 -13.73
C PRO A 293 3.31 58.04 -14.56
N ILE A 294 2.94 57.33 -15.62
CA ILE A 294 1.80 57.64 -16.48
C ILE A 294 0.49 57.24 -15.77
N ALA A 295 0.44 56.04 -15.18
CA ALA A 295 -0.72 55.61 -14.40
C ALA A 295 -0.97 56.50 -13.17
N ALA A 296 0.09 56.98 -12.52
CA ALA A 296 0.00 57.94 -11.41
C ALA A 296 -0.57 59.29 -11.89
N LYS A 297 -0.04 59.85 -13.00
CA LYS A 297 -0.56 61.09 -13.59
C LYS A 297 -2.00 60.98 -14.11
N LEU A 298 -2.41 59.81 -14.62
CA LEU A 298 -3.78 59.56 -15.06
C LEU A 298 -4.76 59.50 -13.88
N ARG A 299 -4.34 58.95 -12.73
CA ARG A 299 -5.15 58.99 -11.49
C ARG A 299 -5.25 60.39 -10.93
N GLU A 300 -4.17 61.17 -10.94
CA GLU A 300 -4.22 62.58 -10.54
C GLU A 300 -5.18 63.37 -11.43
N ARG A 301 -5.09 63.26 -12.77
CA ARG A 301 -6.02 63.95 -13.68
C ARG A 301 -7.48 63.57 -13.47
N ARG A 302 -7.78 62.29 -13.26
CA ARG A 302 -9.15 61.84 -12.95
C ARG A 302 -9.69 62.36 -11.63
N THR A 303 -8.82 62.65 -10.67
CA THR A 303 -9.22 63.20 -9.37
C THR A 303 -9.45 64.72 -9.47
N THR A 304 -8.73 65.40 -10.37
CA THR A 304 -8.91 66.83 -10.65
C THR A 304 -10.14 67.14 -11.52
N GLU A 305 -10.60 66.20 -12.38
CA GLU A 305 -11.81 66.37 -13.21
C GLU A 305 -13.14 66.14 -12.46
N VAL A 306 -13.10 65.77 -11.18
CA VAL A 306 -14.30 65.54 -10.33
C VAL A 306 -14.52 66.69 -9.33
N LEU A 307 -13.76 67.78 -9.45
CA LEU A 307 -13.98 69.07 -8.77
C LEU A 307 -14.41 70.13 -9.79
#